data_AF-A0A0N0DC66-F1
#
_entry.id   AF-A0A0N0DC66-F1
#
_cell.length_a   1.000
_cell.length_b   1.000
_cell.length_c   1.000
_cell.angle_alpha   90.00
_cell.angle_beta   90.00
_cell.angle_gamma   90.00
#
_symmetry.space_group_name_H-M   'P 1'
#
loop_
_entity.id
_entity.type
_entity.pdbx_description
1 polymer ?
#
loop_
_entity_poly.entity_id
_entity_poly.type
_entity_poly.pdbx_seq_one_letter_code
_entity_poly.pdbx_strand_id
1 'polypeptide(L)'
;MSHLTAGQLPDTKHPFEGKEAEESIAMQKLSSLTQGDVVELDATESFLREHNFTNEYIAELLNDKAFNKKLIRKVDMILLPMLMGTYMLQYIDKNALSYAAVFDLFTDTGISSDQYSWFASIFYFAYMAAEYPWLFLAQKTLMAKVVSGCVIAWGSVLMLTAAGNNFGSLASCRFFLGVFEAPITTCFMMIVSMWYTRDQQPFRAGIFYCCNGVGAMLGGLLTYGIGQIKNFPVWKAVFMTCGGMTIVWGFVLLVFLPDSIMTARHFTLEERALLIGRGRLARTGVLNKTIKWNQIREAFIDPQVWLLVLFMLLNETINGGVANFGKLIIKGVVKDPLQTVALGIPMGAFQVVWILSGTFIASRVKNCRTIIMAVYLIPTILGVCLLWKMDREHHKIGVLFGYYIVGGFVCSLVLAMQMPASNLGGYTKRMTASAMVFIAYCVGNVIGPHAFLGEEAPLYQTGCITILGCSVAQMTVAIMLRILLVRRNARRDAAAAAVGANNEDISATEGSDLTDFENPHFRYVL
;
A
#
# COMPACT_ATOMS: atom_id res chain seq x y z
N MET A 1 6.45 46.61 84.57
CA MET A 1 6.29 45.15 84.56
C MET A 1 5.66 44.79 83.21
N SER A 2 6.47 44.53 82.19
CA SER A 2 7.15 43.26 81.83
C SER A 2 6.29 42.36 80.93
N HIS A 3 6.62 42.40 79.64
CA HIS A 3 6.66 41.35 78.59
C HIS A 3 5.59 40.24 78.49
N LEU A 4 5.04 40.08 77.27
CA LEU A 4 5.17 38.93 76.31
C LEU A 4 4.02 38.98 75.28
N THR A 5 4.23 39.51 74.05
CA THR A 5 4.54 38.85 72.75
C THR A 5 3.39 38.21 71.95
N ALA A 6 3.22 38.77 70.74
CA ALA A 6 3.09 38.15 69.42
C ALA A 6 1.78 37.48 68.95
N GLY A 7 1.27 38.00 67.82
CA GLY A 7 0.23 37.41 66.97
C GLY A 7 -0.07 38.32 65.78
N GLN A 8 0.90 38.53 64.89
CA GLN A 8 0.75 39.29 63.64
C GLN A 8 -0.04 38.45 62.61
N LEU A 9 -1.06 39.08 62.00
CA LEU A 9 -1.73 38.62 60.78
C LEU A 9 -0.73 38.60 59.61
N PRO A 10 -0.70 37.57 58.74
CA PRO A 10 -0.02 37.67 57.47
C PRO A 10 -0.95 38.24 56.39
N ASP A 11 -0.43 39.26 55.72
CA ASP A 11 -0.93 39.90 54.51
C ASP A 11 -1.31 38.89 53.43
N THR A 12 -2.54 39.01 52.92
CA THR A 12 -2.97 38.46 51.63
C THR A 12 -2.22 39.15 50.50
N LYS A 13 -1.31 38.43 49.82
CA LYS A 13 -0.76 38.85 48.53
C LYS A 13 -0.62 37.68 47.54
N HIS A 14 -0.96 38.01 46.29
CA HIS A 14 -0.71 37.34 45.00
C HIS A 14 -1.57 36.13 44.57
N PRO A 15 -2.67 36.39 43.82
CA PRO A 15 -3.32 35.39 42.96
C PRO A 15 -2.58 35.08 41.63
N PHE A 16 -1.37 35.61 41.44
CA PHE A 16 -0.69 35.61 40.13
C PHE A 16 0.42 34.54 39.96
N GLU A 17 0.92 33.91 41.02
CA GLU A 17 2.00 32.92 40.89
C GLU A 17 1.52 31.53 40.39
N GLY A 18 0.25 31.18 40.59
CA GLY A 18 -0.31 29.90 40.11
C GLY A 18 -0.49 29.86 38.59
N LYS A 19 -0.84 30.99 37.97
CA LYS A 19 -1.02 31.09 36.51
C LYS A 19 0.30 31.08 35.75
N GLU A 20 1.33 31.75 36.26
CA GLU A 20 2.66 31.73 35.63
C GLU A 20 3.34 30.35 35.77
N ALA A 21 3.10 29.63 36.87
CA ALA A 21 3.57 28.26 37.03
C ALA A 21 2.84 27.28 36.11
N GLU A 22 1.52 27.40 35.93
CA GLU A 22 0.75 26.61 34.96
C GLU A 22 1.11 26.95 33.51
N GLU A 23 1.31 28.23 33.17
CA GLU A 23 1.77 28.67 31.85
C GLU A 23 3.21 28.23 31.57
N SER A 24 4.09 28.21 32.58
CA SER A 24 5.46 27.69 32.50
C SER A 24 5.48 26.18 32.27
N ILE A 25 4.67 25.42 33.01
CA ILE A 25 4.52 23.97 32.83
C ILE A 25 3.87 23.64 31.47
N ALA A 26 2.92 24.46 31.02
CA ALA A 26 2.32 24.36 29.68
C ALA A 26 3.34 24.69 28.57
N MET A 27 4.13 25.76 28.72
CA MET A 27 5.23 26.11 27.79
C MET A 27 6.32 25.05 27.77
N GLN A 28 6.62 24.42 28.91
CA GLN A 28 7.62 23.35 29.01
C GLN A 28 7.12 22.02 28.41
N LYS A 29 5.80 21.78 28.42
CA LYS A 29 5.19 20.71 27.61
C LYS A 29 5.17 21.04 26.12
N LEU A 30 4.92 22.30 25.75
CA LEU A 30 4.95 22.79 24.37
C LEU A 30 6.36 22.77 23.74
N SER A 31 7.42 22.95 24.53
CA SER A 31 8.80 22.93 24.03
C SER A 31 9.34 21.52 23.73
N SER A 32 8.63 20.46 24.13
CA SER A 32 8.95 19.06 23.83
C SER A 32 8.30 18.51 22.54
N LEU A 33 7.54 19.33 21.80
CA LEU A 33 6.76 18.90 20.63
C LEU A 33 7.13 19.72 19.38
N THR A 34 7.48 19.04 18.29
CA THR A 34 8.13 19.65 17.11
C THR A 34 7.14 20.31 16.14
N GLN A 35 7.58 21.43 15.54
CA GLN A 35 6.87 22.50 14.81
C GLN A 35 5.95 22.13 13.61
N GLY A 36 5.67 20.86 13.34
CA GLY A 36 4.66 20.45 12.35
C GLY A 36 3.48 19.68 12.93
N ASP A 37 3.61 19.11 14.14
CA ASP A 37 2.46 18.53 14.87
C ASP A 37 1.67 19.66 15.55
N VAL A 38 2.37 20.74 15.90
CA VAL A 38 1.80 21.94 16.50
C VAL A 38 0.75 22.57 15.58
N VAL A 39 0.96 22.67 14.26
CA VAL A 39 0.02 23.39 13.38
C VAL A 39 -1.32 22.64 13.22
N GLU A 40 -1.30 21.31 13.12
CA GLU A 40 -2.51 20.51 12.93
C GLU A 40 -3.22 20.21 14.26
N LEU A 41 -2.47 19.99 15.35
CA LEU A 41 -3.03 19.90 16.71
C LEU A 41 -3.63 21.24 17.15
N ASP A 42 -2.99 22.37 16.82
CA ASP A 42 -3.50 23.72 17.11
C ASP A 42 -4.72 24.06 16.25
N ALA A 43 -4.76 23.65 14.97
CA ALA A 43 -5.96 23.76 14.13
C ALA A 43 -7.13 22.89 14.61
N THR A 44 -6.83 21.71 15.14
CA THR A 44 -7.82 20.77 15.67
C THR A 44 -8.33 21.19 17.04
N GLU A 45 -7.45 21.67 17.92
CA GLU A 45 -7.80 22.26 19.21
C GLU A 45 -8.55 23.58 19.05
N SER A 46 -8.12 24.46 18.15
CA SER A 46 -8.82 25.72 17.87
C SER A 46 -10.22 25.46 17.35
N PHE A 47 -10.45 24.49 16.46
CA PHE A 47 -11.80 24.13 16.03
C PHE A 47 -12.69 23.60 17.16
N LEU A 48 -12.15 22.72 18.02
CA LEU A 48 -12.92 22.21 19.17
C LEU A 48 -13.25 23.33 20.17
N ARG A 49 -12.32 24.27 20.38
CA ARG A 49 -12.53 25.46 21.22
C ARG A 49 -13.52 26.43 20.59
N GLU A 50 -13.43 26.69 19.29
CA GLU A 50 -14.31 27.58 18.53
C GLU A 50 -15.78 27.09 18.54
N HIS A 51 -15.97 25.77 18.55
CA HIS A 51 -17.30 25.14 18.57
C HIS A 51 -17.73 24.67 19.96
N ASN A 52 -17.02 25.07 21.03
CA ASN A 52 -17.33 24.75 22.43
C ASN A 52 -17.47 23.24 22.75
N PHE A 53 -16.73 22.37 22.06
CA PHE A 53 -16.72 20.94 22.39
C PHE A 53 -15.76 20.67 23.56
N THR A 54 -16.31 20.35 24.73
CA THR A 54 -15.53 19.94 25.91
C THR A 54 -14.97 18.53 25.75
N ASN A 55 -13.78 18.26 26.31
CA ASN A 55 -13.19 16.91 26.29
C ASN A 55 -14.12 15.82 26.89
N GLU A 56 -14.93 16.19 27.88
CA GLU A 56 -15.94 15.30 28.49
C GLU A 56 -17.03 14.90 27.50
N TYR A 57 -17.55 15.85 26.72
CA TYR A 57 -18.55 15.59 25.70
C TYR A 57 -18.00 14.74 24.55
N ILE A 58 -16.73 14.93 24.17
CA ILE A 58 -16.05 14.07 23.20
C ILE A 58 -15.91 12.64 23.76
N ALA A 59 -15.59 12.49 25.05
CA ALA A 59 -15.54 11.18 25.70
C ALA A 59 -16.92 10.50 25.75
N GLU A 60 -18.00 11.25 25.96
CA GLU A 60 -19.37 10.75 25.90
C GLU A 60 -19.72 10.25 24.48
N LEU A 61 -19.43 11.06 23.45
CA LEU A 61 -19.60 10.68 22.04
C LEU A 61 -18.78 9.45 21.65
N LEU A 62 -17.59 9.29 22.23
CA LEU A 62 -16.72 8.12 22.02
C LEU A 62 -17.29 6.85 22.67
N ASN A 63 -18.02 6.99 23.78
CA ASN A 63 -18.67 5.87 24.47
C ASN A 63 -19.95 5.42 23.78
N ASP A 64 -20.60 6.27 22.97
CA ASP A 64 -21.72 5.86 22.12
C ASP A 64 -21.26 4.97 20.95
N LYS A 65 -21.33 3.66 21.16
CA LYS A 65 -20.98 2.65 20.17
C LYS A 65 -21.88 2.69 18.92
N ALA A 66 -23.15 3.06 19.05
CA ALA A 66 -24.09 3.07 17.93
C ALA A 66 -23.80 4.24 17.00
N PHE A 67 -23.56 5.43 17.57
CA PHE A 67 -23.18 6.61 16.82
C PHE A 67 -21.81 6.44 16.14
N ASN A 68 -20.81 5.89 16.85
CA ASN A 68 -19.51 5.55 16.26
C ASN A 68 -19.64 4.59 15.06
N LYS A 69 -20.45 3.55 15.17
CA LYS A 69 -20.65 2.58 14.08
C LYS A 69 -21.34 3.20 12.87
N LYS A 70 -22.30 4.09 13.09
CA LYS A 70 -22.99 4.85 12.02
C LYS A 70 -22.03 5.80 11.32
N LEU A 71 -21.21 6.52 12.08
CA LEU A 71 -20.18 7.43 11.56
C LEU A 71 -19.14 6.68 10.71
N ILE A 72 -18.58 5.56 11.19
CA ILE A 72 -17.60 4.79 10.42
C ILE A 72 -18.21 4.28 9.11
N ARG A 73 -19.46 3.79 9.12
CA ARG A 73 -20.14 3.38 7.89
C ARG A 73 -20.31 4.54 6.91
N LYS A 74 -20.58 5.75 7.41
CA LYS A 74 -20.67 6.95 6.57
C LYS A 74 -19.31 7.30 5.96
N VAL A 75 -18.23 7.23 6.74
CA VAL A 75 -16.86 7.40 6.25
C VAL A 75 -16.53 6.35 5.18
N ASP A 76 -16.85 5.08 5.45
CA ASP A 76 -16.64 3.97 4.53
C ASP A 76 -17.33 4.22 3.19
N MET A 77 -18.60 4.63 3.21
CA MET A 77 -19.42 4.83 2.01
C MET A 77 -18.98 6.04 1.17
N ILE A 78 -18.20 6.96 1.74
CA ILE A 78 -17.65 8.11 1.03
C ILE A 78 -16.23 7.78 0.54
N LEU A 79 -15.32 7.42 1.45
CA LEU A 79 -13.90 7.24 1.14
C LEU A 79 -13.59 5.94 0.41
N LEU A 80 -14.15 4.80 0.82
CA LEU A 80 -13.75 3.51 0.25
C LEU A 80 -14.10 3.42 -1.24
N PRO A 81 -15.29 3.80 -1.73
CA PRO A 81 -15.58 3.77 -3.16
C PRO A 81 -14.59 4.59 -4.00
N MET A 82 -14.16 5.75 -3.49
CA MET A 82 -13.17 6.60 -4.15
C MET A 82 -11.79 5.92 -4.22
N LEU A 83 -11.34 5.34 -3.10
CA LEU A 83 -10.07 4.62 -3.03
C LEU A 83 -10.10 3.36 -3.91
N MET A 84 -11.19 2.59 -3.84
CA MET A 84 -11.41 1.36 -4.61
C MET A 84 -11.44 1.64 -6.12
N GLY A 85 -12.22 2.64 -6.55
CA GLY A 85 -12.32 3.00 -7.97
C GLY A 85 -10.99 3.48 -8.54
N THR A 86 -10.21 4.24 -7.76
CA THR A 86 -8.89 4.71 -8.20
C THR A 86 -7.90 3.56 -8.33
N TYR A 87 -7.83 2.65 -7.34
CA TYR A 87 -6.96 1.47 -7.42
C TYR A 87 -7.35 0.52 -8.56
N MET A 88 -8.65 0.36 -8.79
CA MET A 88 -9.18 -0.42 -9.90
C MET A 88 -8.72 0.16 -11.25
N LEU A 89 -8.88 1.46 -11.45
CA LEU A 89 -8.40 2.15 -12.65
C LEU A 89 -6.86 2.06 -12.76
N GLN A 90 -6.15 2.25 -11.65
CA GLN A 90 -4.68 2.12 -11.60
C GLN A 90 -4.22 0.77 -12.15
N TYR A 91 -4.88 -0.29 -11.72
CA TYR A 91 -4.56 -1.61 -12.20
C TYR A 91 -4.92 -1.83 -13.68
N ILE A 92 -6.06 -1.31 -14.15
CA ILE A 92 -6.49 -1.39 -15.55
C ILE A 92 -5.46 -0.70 -16.46
N ASP A 93 -5.09 0.53 -16.11
CA ASP A 93 -4.23 1.42 -16.89
C ASP A 93 -2.79 0.89 -16.95
N LYS A 94 -2.25 0.38 -15.83
CA LYS A 94 -0.96 -0.31 -15.81
C LYS A 94 -0.97 -1.54 -16.73
N ASN A 95 -2.07 -2.28 -16.76
CA ASN A 95 -2.25 -3.45 -17.64
C ASN A 95 -2.65 -3.11 -19.08
N ALA A 96 -2.97 -1.85 -19.39
CA ALA A 96 -3.34 -1.40 -20.73
C ALA A 96 -2.26 -1.74 -21.76
N LEU A 97 -0.97 -1.73 -21.35
CA LEU A 97 0.13 -2.19 -22.20
C LEU A 97 -0.05 -3.63 -22.66
N SER A 98 -0.30 -4.52 -21.70
CA SER A 98 -0.46 -5.95 -21.92
C SER A 98 -1.73 -6.25 -22.74
N TYR A 99 -2.80 -5.48 -22.53
CA TYR A 99 -4.00 -5.56 -23.36
C TYR A 99 -3.73 -5.13 -24.81
N ALA A 100 -3.07 -3.98 -25.00
CA ALA A 100 -2.69 -3.46 -26.31
C ALA A 100 -1.74 -4.40 -27.08
N ALA A 101 -0.78 -5.03 -26.38
CA ALA A 101 0.19 -5.96 -26.94
C ALA A 101 -0.45 -7.19 -27.61
N VAL A 102 -1.64 -7.59 -27.17
CA VAL A 102 -2.39 -8.72 -27.73
C VAL A 102 -3.02 -8.36 -29.09
N PHE A 103 -3.24 -7.08 -29.38
CA PHE A 103 -3.78 -6.62 -30.68
C PHE A 103 -2.65 -6.14 -31.60
N ASP A 104 -2.83 -4.95 -32.20
CA ASP A 104 -2.03 -4.44 -33.30
C ASP A 104 -0.85 -3.55 -32.85
N LEU A 105 -0.57 -3.45 -31.54
CA LEU A 105 0.49 -2.57 -31.02
C LEU A 105 1.83 -2.81 -31.70
N PHE A 106 2.26 -4.08 -31.81
CA PHE A 106 3.54 -4.44 -32.43
C PHE A 106 3.57 -4.12 -33.94
N THR A 107 2.48 -4.38 -34.65
CA THR A 107 2.40 -4.18 -36.10
C THR A 107 2.32 -2.70 -36.47
N ASP A 108 1.65 -1.88 -35.66
CA ASP A 108 1.40 -0.46 -35.96
C ASP A 108 2.60 0.43 -35.60
N THR A 109 3.43 -0.01 -34.64
CA THR A 109 4.57 0.79 -34.13
C THR A 109 5.94 0.23 -34.51
N GLY A 110 6.02 -1.01 -35.00
CA GLY A 110 7.28 -1.66 -35.41
C GLY A 110 8.23 -1.97 -34.25
N ILE A 111 7.72 -2.07 -33.03
CA ILE A 111 8.52 -2.21 -31.81
C ILE A 111 8.95 -3.66 -31.59
N SER A 112 10.19 -3.87 -31.13
CA SER A 112 10.69 -5.21 -30.80
C SER A 112 10.20 -5.70 -29.44
N SER A 113 10.26 -7.02 -29.20
CA SER A 113 9.94 -7.58 -27.87
C SER A 113 10.84 -7.01 -26.77
N ASP A 114 12.11 -6.72 -27.07
CA ASP A 114 13.05 -6.16 -26.09
C ASP A 114 12.67 -4.72 -25.72
N GLN A 115 12.28 -3.92 -26.72
CA GLN A 115 11.76 -2.57 -26.50
C GLN A 115 10.46 -2.58 -25.71
N TYR A 116 9.61 -3.59 -25.91
CA TYR A 116 8.42 -3.79 -25.10
C TYR A 116 8.74 -4.04 -23.62
N SER A 117 9.76 -4.86 -23.31
CA SER A 117 10.24 -5.06 -21.93
C SER A 117 10.74 -3.77 -21.29
N TRP A 118 11.42 -2.91 -22.07
CA TRP A 118 11.87 -1.60 -21.59
C TRP A 118 10.74 -0.65 -21.22
N PHE A 119 9.55 -0.73 -21.84
CA PHE A 119 8.42 0.10 -21.43
C PHE A 119 7.96 -0.17 -19.99
N ALA A 120 7.98 -1.43 -19.58
CA ALA A 120 7.71 -1.78 -18.18
C ALA A 120 8.81 -1.24 -17.27
N SER A 121 10.08 -1.41 -17.64
CA SER A 121 11.21 -0.92 -16.83
C SER A 121 11.20 0.60 -16.65
N ILE A 122 10.99 1.37 -17.72
CA ILE A 122 10.99 2.84 -17.70
C ILE A 122 9.92 3.37 -16.76
N PHE A 123 8.72 2.75 -16.78
CA PHE A 123 7.66 3.09 -15.84
C PHE A 123 8.11 2.92 -14.39
N TYR A 124 8.71 1.79 -14.03
CA TYR A 124 9.13 1.52 -12.65
C TYR A 124 10.35 2.33 -12.19
N PHE A 125 11.27 2.69 -13.09
CA PHE A 125 12.33 3.64 -12.76
C PHE A 125 11.78 5.02 -12.39
N ALA A 126 10.83 5.52 -13.20
CA ALA A 126 10.17 6.79 -12.92
C ALA A 126 9.33 6.72 -11.64
N TYR A 127 8.59 5.63 -11.44
CA TYR A 127 7.78 5.38 -10.25
C TYR A 127 8.65 5.41 -8.97
N MET A 128 9.77 4.68 -8.98
CA MET A 128 10.70 4.64 -7.85
C MET A 128 11.32 6.02 -7.53
N ALA A 129 11.73 6.77 -8.56
CA ALA A 129 12.36 8.07 -8.37
C ALA A 129 11.35 9.15 -7.91
N ALA A 130 10.13 9.10 -8.44
CA ALA A 130 9.10 10.09 -8.17
C ALA A 130 8.40 9.88 -6.82
N GLU A 131 8.41 8.67 -6.25
CA GLU A 131 7.72 8.38 -4.98
C GLU A 131 8.21 9.28 -3.83
N TYR A 132 9.53 9.51 -3.71
CA TYR A 132 10.08 10.30 -2.62
C TYR A 132 9.71 11.79 -2.69
N PRO A 133 9.90 12.49 -3.83
CA PRO A 133 9.43 13.87 -3.98
C PRO A 133 7.93 14.02 -3.74
N TRP A 134 7.12 13.10 -4.27
CA TRP A 134 5.69 13.15 -4.12
C TRP A 134 5.23 12.93 -2.68
N LEU A 135 5.86 12.01 -1.96
CA LEU A 135 5.57 11.79 -0.53
C LEU A 135 5.83 13.06 0.30
N PHE A 136 6.94 13.75 0.03
CA PHE A 136 7.26 15.01 0.70
C PHE A 136 6.25 16.11 0.34
N LEU A 137 5.81 16.18 -0.92
CA LEU A 137 4.81 17.16 -1.34
C LEU A 137 3.44 16.88 -0.74
N ALA A 138 3.02 15.61 -0.71
CA ALA A 138 1.75 15.16 -0.13
C ALA A 138 1.65 15.43 1.37
N GLN A 139 2.78 15.43 2.09
CA GLN A 139 2.83 15.81 3.51
C GLN A 139 2.69 17.32 3.75
N LYS A 140 3.03 18.16 2.77
CA LYS A 140 3.03 19.63 2.93
C LYS A 140 1.82 20.33 2.31
N THR A 141 1.06 19.62 1.48
CA THR A 141 -0.02 20.20 0.67
C THR A 141 -1.34 19.45 0.90
N LEU A 142 -2.42 19.98 0.32
CA LEU A 142 -3.74 19.36 0.36
C LEU A 142 -3.72 18.04 -0.41
N MET A 143 -3.67 16.94 0.35
CA MET A 143 -3.41 15.59 -0.18
C MET A 143 -4.45 15.15 -1.22
N ALA A 144 -5.73 15.48 -1.03
CA ALA A 144 -6.77 15.07 -1.96
C ALA A 144 -6.64 15.79 -3.32
N LYS A 145 -6.26 17.07 -3.32
CA LYS A 145 -5.98 17.82 -4.56
C LYS A 145 -4.76 17.32 -5.30
N VAL A 146 -3.69 16.97 -4.59
CA VAL A 146 -2.49 16.36 -5.19
C VAL A 146 -2.85 15.05 -5.86
N VAL A 147 -3.51 14.14 -5.13
CA VAL A 147 -3.99 12.86 -5.65
C VAL A 147 -4.84 13.07 -6.90
N SER A 148 -5.83 13.96 -6.85
CA SER A 148 -6.75 14.18 -7.96
C SER A 148 -6.03 14.77 -9.19
N GLY A 149 -5.12 15.73 -8.98
CA GLY A 149 -4.27 16.29 -10.03
C GLY A 149 -3.37 15.23 -10.67
N CYS A 150 -2.77 14.36 -9.86
CA CYS A 150 -1.99 13.22 -10.34
C CYS A 150 -2.84 12.26 -11.18
N VAL A 151 -4.06 11.92 -10.75
CA VAL A 151 -4.95 11.03 -11.50
C VAL A 151 -5.35 11.64 -12.85
N ILE A 152 -5.65 12.94 -12.90
CA ILE A 152 -5.97 13.64 -14.15
C ILE A 152 -4.75 13.67 -15.09
N ALA A 153 -3.56 14.01 -14.57
CA ALA A 153 -2.32 14.05 -15.34
C ALA A 153 -1.95 12.67 -15.89
N TRP A 154 -2.06 11.64 -15.04
CA TRP A 154 -1.81 10.25 -15.38
C TRP A 154 -2.77 9.74 -16.48
N GLY A 155 -4.08 9.98 -16.35
CA GLY A 155 -5.06 9.65 -17.39
C GLY A 155 -4.82 10.41 -18.70
N SER A 156 -4.36 11.66 -18.62
CA SER A 156 -4.00 12.47 -19.80
C SER A 156 -2.79 11.89 -20.54
N VAL A 157 -1.74 11.49 -19.81
CA VAL A 157 -0.57 10.82 -20.38
C VAL A 157 -0.96 9.46 -21.00
N LEU A 158 -1.88 8.73 -20.38
CA LEU A 158 -2.40 7.47 -20.92
C LEU A 158 -3.11 7.71 -22.26
N MET A 159 -3.95 8.74 -22.38
CA MET A 159 -4.56 9.11 -23.67
C MET A 159 -3.52 9.54 -24.71
N LEU A 160 -2.52 10.33 -24.31
CA LEU A 160 -1.43 10.77 -25.19
C LEU A 160 -0.61 9.59 -25.73
N THR A 161 -0.56 8.47 -25.02
CA THR A 161 0.13 7.25 -25.47
C THR A 161 -0.45 6.74 -26.80
N ALA A 162 -1.74 6.95 -27.07
CA ALA A 162 -2.37 6.56 -28.33
C ALA A 162 -1.87 7.36 -29.55
N ALA A 163 -1.26 8.53 -29.34
CA ALA A 163 -0.64 9.35 -30.38
C ALA A 163 0.82 8.95 -30.66
N GLY A 164 1.41 8.06 -29.86
CA GLY A 164 2.79 7.62 -30.02
C GLY A 164 2.96 6.70 -31.23
N ASN A 165 3.91 7.02 -32.11
CA ASN A 165 4.22 6.22 -33.30
C ASN A 165 5.66 5.72 -33.33
N ASN A 166 6.45 5.98 -32.27
CA ASN A 166 7.84 5.57 -32.17
C ASN A 166 8.19 5.16 -30.74
N PHE A 167 9.31 4.44 -30.58
CA PHE A 167 9.77 4.00 -29.27
C PHE A 167 9.94 5.17 -28.29
N GLY A 168 10.54 6.28 -28.74
CA GLY A 168 10.80 7.45 -27.89
C GLY A 168 9.53 8.08 -27.29
N SER A 169 8.49 8.31 -28.10
CA SER A 169 7.22 8.88 -27.66
C SER A 169 6.50 7.98 -26.66
N LEU A 170 6.47 6.67 -26.92
CA LEU A 170 5.86 5.69 -26.01
C LEU A 170 6.67 5.56 -24.72
N ALA A 171 8.01 5.57 -24.81
CA ALA A 171 8.91 5.56 -23.65
C ALA A 171 8.74 6.81 -22.78
N SER A 172 8.64 8.00 -23.38
CA SER A 172 8.37 9.24 -22.66
C SER A 172 7.01 9.20 -21.97
N CYS A 173 5.96 8.73 -22.65
CA CYS A 173 4.65 8.55 -22.03
C CYS A 173 4.73 7.59 -20.83
N ARG A 174 5.46 6.47 -20.95
CA ARG A 174 5.69 5.52 -19.85
C ARG A 174 6.41 6.13 -18.66
N PHE A 175 7.41 6.96 -18.91
CA PHE A 175 8.13 7.68 -17.86
C PHE A 175 7.19 8.60 -17.08
N PHE A 176 6.46 9.48 -17.76
CA PHE A 176 5.53 10.39 -17.11
C PHE A 176 4.38 9.67 -16.39
N LEU A 177 3.91 8.56 -16.96
CA LEU A 177 2.91 7.70 -16.33
C LEU A 177 3.42 7.15 -14.99
N GLY A 178 4.68 6.72 -14.91
CA GLY A 178 5.34 6.33 -13.66
C GLY A 178 5.48 7.47 -12.66
N VAL A 179 5.81 8.68 -13.13
CA VAL A 179 5.91 9.87 -12.27
C VAL A 179 4.57 10.19 -11.61
N PHE A 180 3.46 10.21 -12.36
CA PHE A 180 2.16 10.61 -11.82
C PHE A 180 1.45 9.52 -11.03
N GLU A 181 1.75 8.24 -11.28
CA GLU A 181 1.13 7.12 -10.56
C GLU A 181 1.79 6.83 -9.19
N ALA A 182 3.05 7.23 -9.00
CA ALA A 182 3.83 7.00 -7.77
C ALA A 182 3.13 7.39 -6.44
N PRO A 183 2.53 8.59 -6.28
CA PRO A 183 1.97 9.01 -4.98
C PRO A 183 0.75 8.22 -4.52
N ILE A 184 0.04 7.54 -5.43
CA ILE A 184 -1.34 7.10 -5.16
C ILE A 184 -1.38 6.15 -3.96
N THR A 185 -0.51 5.14 -3.94
CA THR A 185 -0.49 4.14 -2.86
C THR A 185 -0.17 4.75 -1.51
N THR A 186 0.86 5.60 -1.45
CA THR A 186 1.32 6.20 -0.18
C THR A 186 0.32 7.23 0.33
N CYS A 187 -0.21 8.08 -0.54
CA CYS A 187 -1.26 9.06 -0.19
C CYS A 187 -2.52 8.36 0.31
N PHE A 188 -2.93 7.24 -0.29
CA PHE A 188 -4.11 6.51 0.14
C PHE A 188 -3.94 5.90 1.52
N MET A 189 -2.76 5.35 1.81
CA MET A 189 -2.42 4.88 3.14
C MET A 189 -2.42 6.01 4.17
N MET A 190 -1.95 7.20 3.81
CA MET A 190 -2.02 8.38 4.67
C MET A 190 -3.47 8.82 4.92
N ILE A 191 -4.32 8.87 3.89
CA ILE A 191 -5.75 9.16 4.04
C ILE A 191 -6.39 8.11 4.97
N VAL A 192 -6.15 6.82 4.76
CA VAL A 192 -6.67 5.77 5.63
C VAL A 192 -6.17 5.92 7.06
N SER A 193 -4.91 6.33 7.25
CA SER A 193 -4.36 6.57 8.59
C SER A 193 -5.00 7.77 9.31
N MET A 194 -5.45 8.78 8.57
CA MET A 194 -6.10 9.97 9.10
C MET A 194 -7.54 9.68 9.56
N TRP A 195 -8.29 8.89 8.78
CA TRP A 195 -9.73 8.68 8.99
C TRP A 195 -10.08 7.44 9.83
N TYR A 196 -9.16 6.47 9.94
CA TYR A 196 -9.41 5.20 10.61
C TYR A 196 -8.43 4.93 11.76
N THR A 197 -8.93 4.25 12.79
CA THR A 197 -8.13 3.84 13.95
C THR A 197 -7.17 2.68 13.59
N ARG A 198 -6.09 2.49 14.35
CA ARG A 198 -5.03 1.51 14.07
C ARG A 198 -5.54 0.08 13.82
N ASP A 199 -6.57 -0.34 14.54
CA ASP A 199 -7.16 -1.67 14.38
C ASP A 199 -7.98 -1.82 13.09
N GLN A 200 -8.46 -0.72 12.52
CA GLN A 200 -9.31 -0.71 11.33
C GLN A 200 -8.51 -0.57 10.03
N GLN A 201 -7.33 0.06 10.08
CA GLN A 201 -6.50 0.34 8.91
C GLN A 201 -6.16 -0.91 8.07
N PRO A 202 -5.74 -2.07 8.63
CA PRO A 202 -5.35 -3.23 7.83
C PRO A 202 -6.51 -3.81 7.00
N PHE A 203 -7.73 -3.84 7.56
CA PHE A 203 -8.90 -4.34 6.85
C PHE A 203 -9.28 -3.42 5.69
N ARG A 204 -9.26 -2.09 5.91
CA ARG A 204 -9.55 -1.11 4.86
C ARG A 204 -8.48 -1.10 3.77
N ALA A 205 -7.22 -1.27 4.14
CA ALA A 205 -6.14 -1.48 3.20
C ALA A 205 -6.39 -2.70 2.30
N GLY A 206 -6.78 -3.83 2.89
CA GLY A 206 -7.15 -5.03 2.15
C GLY A 206 -8.30 -4.83 1.16
N ILE A 207 -9.31 -4.03 1.50
CA ILE A 207 -10.48 -3.77 0.62
C ILE A 207 -10.08 -3.04 -0.66
N PHE A 208 -9.30 -1.97 -0.59
CA PHE A 208 -8.93 -1.29 -1.84
C PHE A 208 -7.88 -2.09 -2.62
N TYR A 209 -6.97 -2.82 -1.95
CA TYR A 209 -6.03 -3.70 -2.64
C TYR A 209 -6.70 -4.86 -3.37
N CYS A 210 -7.83 -5.39 -2.86
CA CYS A 210 -8.56 -6.46 -3.57
C CYS A 210 -9.16 -5.97 -4.89
N CYS A 211 -9.33 -4.66 -5.06
CA CYS A 211 -9.78 -4.06 -6.31
C CYS A 211 -8.78 -4.22 -7.46
N ASN A 212 -7.52 -4.60 -7.19
CA ASN A 212 -6.58 -5.00 -8.25
C ASN A 212 -7.11 -6.22 -9.04
N GLY A 213 -7.61 -7.24 -8.34
CA GLY A 213 -8.20 -8.42 -9.00
C GLY A 213 -9.49 -8.06 -9.75
N VAL A 214 -10.31 -7.18 -9.18
CA VAL A 214 -11.52 -6.66 -9.84
C VAL A 214 -11.17 -5.84 -11.09
N GLY A 215 -10.12 -5.01 -11.02
CA GLY A 215 -9.58 -4.25 -12.13
C GLY A 215 -9.05 -5.16 -13.24
N ALA A 216 -8.43 -6.29 -12.90
CA ALA A 216 -8.04 -7.29 -13.89
C ALA A 216 -9.26 -7.82 -14.69
N MET A 217 -10.36 -8.15 -14.01
CA MET A 217 -11.58 -8.64 -14.67
C MET A 217 -12.24 -7.56 -15.52
N LEU A 218 -12.45 -6.37 -14.96
CA LEU A 218 -13.13 -5.26 -15.64
C LEU A 218 -12.28 -4.70 -16.79
N GLY A 219 -10.96 -4.63 -16.62
CA GLY A 219 -10.04 -4.25 -17.71
C GLY A 219 -10.08 -5.25 -18.86
N GLY A 220 -10.18 -6.56 -18.56
CA GLY A 220 -10.40 -7.60 -19.56
C GLY A 220 -11.73 -7.43 -20.29
N LEU A 221 -12.83 -7.22 -19.55
CA LEU A 221 -14.17 -6.99 -20.12
C LEU A 221 -14.22 -5.74 -21.01
N LEU A 222 -13.63 -4.62 -20.54
CA LEU A 222 -13.56 -3.37 -21.26
C LEU A 222 -12.75 -3.53 -22.55
N THR A 223 -11.59 -4.17 -22.47
CA THR A 223 -10.75 -4.46 -23.63
C THR A 223 -11.46 -5.39 -24.61
N TYR A 224 -12.20 -6.39 -24.13
CA TYR A 224 -12.98 -7.29 -24.98
C TYR A 224 -14.06 -6.54 -25.76
N GLY A 225 -14.76 -5.58 -25.13
CA GLY A 225 -15.73 -4.72 -25.80
C GLY A 225 -15.09 -3.84 -26.87
N ILE A 226 -13.95 -3.23 -26.57
CA ILE A 226 -13.21 -2.35 -27.50
C ILE A 226 -12.59 -3.15 -28.64
N GLY A 227 -12.14 -4.38 -28.38
CA GLY A 227 -11.51 -5.25 -29.37
C GLY A 227 -12.40 -5.66 -30.54
N GLN A 228 -13.71 -5.36 -30.48
CA GLN A 228 -14.65 -5.62 -31.58
C GLN A 228 -14.64 -4.53 -32.66
N ILE A 229 -13.94 -3.41 -32.42
CA ILE A 229 -13.82 -2.33 -33.38
C ILE A 229 -12.99 -2.79 -34.59
N LYS A 230 -13.52 -2.61 -35.81
CA LYS A 230 -12.87 -3.03 -37.06
C LYS A 230 -12.20 -1.90 -37.85
N ASN A 231 -12.61 -0.65 -37.61
CA ASN A 231 -12.23 0.50 -38.44
C ASN A 231 -11.18 1.42 -37.82
N PHE A 232 -10.70 1.11 -36.61
CA PHE A 232 -9.73 1.93 -35.88
C PHE A 232 -8.75 1.02 -35.14
N PRO A 233 -7.45 1.36 -35.06
CA PRO A 233 -6.48 0.54 -34.35
C PRO A 233 -6.91 0.29 -32.90
N VAL A 234 -7.14 -0.99 -32.57
CA VAL A 234 -7.74 -1.39 -31.29
C VAL A 234 -6.87 -0.92 -30.12
N TRP A 235 -5.55 -1.02 -30.26
CA TRP A 235 -4.61 -0.63 -29.21
C TRP A 235 -4.71 0.87 -28.85
N LYS A 236 -4.91 1.75 -29.85
CA LYS A 236 -5.13 3.18 -29.63
C LYS A 236 -6.45 3.43 -28.92
N ALA A 237 -7.50 2.71 -29.31
CA ALA A 237 -8.81 2.82 -28.67
C ALA A 237 -8.73 2.43 -27.19
N VAL A 238 -8.02 1.34 -26.84
CA VAL A 238 -7.82 0.91 -25.45
C VAL A 238 -7.19 2.03 -24.60
N PHE A 239 -6.10 2.65 -25.08
CA PHE A 239 -5.44 3.75 -24.35
C PHE A 239 -6.33 5.00 -24.22
N MET A 240 -7.07 5.36 -25.29
CA MET A 240 -7.97 6.52 -25.26
C MET A 240 -9.15 6.33 -24.31
N THR A 241 -9.79 5.16 -24.31
CA THR A 241 -10.94 4.90 -23.44
C THR A 241 -10.53 4.77 -21.98
N CYS A 242 -9.45 4.05 -21.69
CA CYS A 242 -8.95 3.89 -20.32
C CYS A 242 -8.51 5.24 -19.77
N GLY A 243 -7.70 6.00 -20.52
CA GLY A 243 -7.26 7.33 -20.11
C GLY A 243 -8.42 8.32 -19.94
N GLY A 244 -9.40 8.30 -20.84
CA GLY A 244 -10.60 9.13 -20.73
C GLY A 244 -11.43 8.83 -19.48
N MET A 245 -11.65 7.54 -19.17
CA MET A 245 -12.33 7.14 -17.92
C MET A 245 -11.57 7.60 -16.68
N THR A 246 -10.23 7.48 -16.70
CA THR A 246 -9.37 7.90 -15.61
C THR A 246 -9.39 9.42 -15.40
N ILE A 247 -9.42 10.22 -16.47
CA ILE A 247 -9.56 11.68 -16.36
C ILE A 247 -10.91 12.06 -15.73
N VAL A 248 -12.00 11.46 -16.22
CA VAL A 248 -13.35 11.69 -15.66
C VAL A 248 -13.38 11.34 -14.17
N TRP A 249 -12.79 10.20 -13.80
CA TRP A 249 -12.67 9.80 -12.40
C TRP A 249 -11.80 10.76 -11.59
N GLY A 250 -10.71 11.28 -12.15
CA GLY A 250 -9.87 12.29 -11.51
C GLY A 250 -10.63 13.58 -11.18
N PHE A 251 -11.55 14.01 -12.05
CA PHE A 251 -12.45 15.14 -11.74
C PHE A 251 -13.46 14.80 -10.64
N VAL A 252 -13.98 13.57 -10.59
CA VAL A 252 -14.83 13.10 -9.49
C VAL A 252 -14.05 13.17 -8.17
N LEU A 253 -12.81 12.67 -8.13
CA LEU A 253 -11.96 12.78 -6.94
C LEU A 253 -11.73 14.23 -6.54
N LEU A 254 -11.48 15.12 -7.49
CA LEU A 254 -11.23 16.53 -7.22
C LEU A 254 -12.41 17.24 -6.53
N VAL A 255 -13.64 16.80 -6.81
CA VAL A 255 -14.86 17.37 -6.24
C VAL A 255 -15.27 16.69 -4.93
N PHE A 256 -15.12 15.36 -4.84
CA PHE A 256 -15.70 14.57 -3.74
C PHE A 256 -14.70 14.12 -2.68
N LEU A 257 -13.39 14.05 -2.98
CA LEU A 257 -12.38 13.58 -2.05
C LEU A 257 -12.06 14.67 -1.01
N PRO A 258 -12.33 14.43 0.29
CA PRO A 258 -12.11 15.45 1.32
C PRO A 258 -10.61 15.60 1.64
N ASP A 259 -10.13 16.84 1.69
CA ASP A 259 -8.74 17.17 2.03
C ASP A 259 -8.40 16.93 3.50
N SER A 260 -9.36 17.16 4.41
CA SER A 260 -9.17 16.94 5.85
C SER A 260 -10.49 16.64 6.55
N ILE A 261 -10.42 16.04 7.75
CA ILE A 261 -11.59 15.82 8.62
C ILE A 261 -12.31 17.15 8.90
N MET A 262 -11.55 18.23 9.07
CA MET A 262 -12.05 19.58 9.40
C MET A 262 -12.86 20.20 8.26
N THR A 263 -12.39 20.01 7.02
CA THR A 263 -12.97 20.63 5.82
C THR A 263 -14.04 19.75 5.16
N ALA A 264 -14.30 18.56 5.71
CA ALA A 264 -15.18 17.58 5.10
C ALA A 264 -16.66 18.00 5.17
N ARG A 265 -17.15 18.57 4.05
CA ARG A 265 -18.51 19.11 3.90
C ARG A 265 -19.64 18.13 4.20
N HIS A 266 -19.38 16.84 4.04
CA HIS A 266 -20.39 15.77 4.20
C HIS A 266 -20.62 15.37 5.67
N PHE A 267 -19.85 15.89 6.62
CA PHE A 267 -19.97 15.58 8.05
C PHE A 267 -20.51 16.77 8.84
N THR A 268 -21.38 16.48 9.80
CA THR A 268 -21.89 17.43 10.80
C THR A 268 -20.79 17.81 11.80
N LEU A 269 -21.00 18.89 12.56
CA LEU A 269 -20.05 19.36 13.56
C LEU A 269 -19.73 18.29 14.63
N GLU A 270 -20.75 17.60 15.14
CA GLU A 270 -20.60 16.51 16.10
C GLU A 270 -19.85 15.31 15.52
N GLU A 271 -20.12 14.93 14.26
CA GLU A 271 -19.40 13.86 13.57
C GLU A 271 -17.91 14.20 13.39
N ARG A 272 -17.58 15.46 13.07
CA ARG A 272 -16.19 15.93 12.96
C ARG A 272 -15.49 15.92 14.32
N ALA A 273 -16.14 16.40 15.37
CA ALA A 273 -15.62 16.36 16.74
C ALA A 273 -15.31 14.92 17.19
N LEU A 274 -16.20 13.98 16.86
CA LEU A 274 -15.98 12.56 17.13
C LEU A 274 -14.81 11.98 16.31
N LEU A 275 -14.69 12.29 15.02
CA LEU A 275 -13.55 11.85 14.19
C LEU A 275 -12.21 12.36 14.74
N ILE A 276 -12.17 13.62 15.18
CA ILE A 276 -11.03 14.23 15.85
C ILE A 276 -10.69 13.48 17.15
N GLY A 277 -11.70 13.24 18.00
CA GLY A 277 -11.53 12.49 19.26
C GLY A 277 -11.01 11.07 19.04
N ARG A 278 -11.47 10.40 17.98
CA ARG A 278 -10.99 9.07 17.56
C ARG A 278 -9.55 9.11 17.09
N GLY A 279 -9.15 10.13 16.33
CA GLY A 279 -7.75 10.32 15.92
C GLY A 279 -6.82 10.50 17.13
N ARG A 280 -7.25 11.30 18.12
CA ARG A 280 -6.51 11.50 19.38
C ARG A 280 -6.34 10.20 20.17
N LEU A 281 -7.43 9.43 20.35
CA LEU A 281 -7.38 8.13 21.03
C LEU A 281 -6.51 7.12 20.31
N ALA A 282 -6.53 7.11 18.97
CA ALA A 282 -5.77 6.17 18.19
C ALA A 282 -4.25 6.43 18.23
N ARG A 283 -3.81 7.57 18.81
CA ARG A 283 -2.42 8.05 18.77
C ARG A 283 -1.80 7.75 17.40
N THR A 284 -2.54 8.10 16.35
CA THR A 284 -2.20 7.81 14.95
C THR A 284 -0.87 8.50 14.64
N GLY A 285 0.21 7.73 14.82
CA GLY A 285 1.58 8.19 14.71
C GLY A 285 1.98 9.07 15.89
N VAL A 286 2.75 8.52 16.83
CA VAL A 286 3.90 9.30 17.32
C VAL A 286 4.78 9.48 16.09
N LEU A 287 4.52 10.52 15.31
CA LEU A 287 5.25 10.84 14.10
C LEU A 287 6.56 11.41 14.61
N ASN A 288 7.51 10.51 14.91
CA ASN A 288 8.80 10.95 15.39
C ASN A 288 9.54 11.57 14.21
N LYS A 289 9.42 12.88 14.06
CA LYS A 289 10.08 13.66 13.01
C LYS A 289 11.60 13.66 13.15
N THR A 290 12.12 13.19 14.29
CA THR A 290 13.55 13.01 14.49
C THR A 290 14.00 11.70 13.85
N ILE A 291 14.79 11.82 12.78
CA ILE A 291 15.44 10.68 12.16
C ILE A 291 16.50 10.16 13.12
N LYS A 292 16.28 8.97 13.68
CA LYS A 292 17.24 8.30 14.55
C LYS A 292 18.20 7.45 13.74
N TRP A 293 19.45 7.89 13.61
CA TRP A 293 20.47 7.17 12.83
C TRP A 293 20.72 5.74 13.34
N ASN A 294 20.63 5.52 14.66
CA ASN A 294 20.75 4.19 15.25
C ASN A 294 19.70 3.22 14.71
N GLN A 295 18.45 3.67 14.58
CA GLN A 295 17.35 2.88 14.03
C GLN A 295 17.54 2.58 12.53
N ILE A 296 18.12 3.51 11.77
CA ILE A 296 18.50 3.28 10.37
C ILE A 296 19.56 2.17 10.28
N ARG A 297 20.62 2.28 11.08
CA ARG A 297 21.69 1.28 11.12
C ARG A 297 21.14 -0.10 11.50
N GLU A 298 20.23 -0.16 12.47
CA GLU A 298 19.54 -1.40 12.83
C GLU A 298 18.73 -1.99 11.66
N ALA A 299 18.01 -1.16 10.89
CA ALA A 299 17.25 -1.63 9.73
C ALA A 299 18.16 -2.32 8.69
N PHE A 300 19.36 -1.76 8.45
CA PHE A 300 20.33 -2.34 7.51
C PHE A 300 21.03 -3.60 8.02
N ILE A 301 21.11 -3.81 9.33
CA ILE A 301 21.76 -5.00 9.92
C ILE A 301 20.74 -6.11 10.17
N ASP A 302 19.45 -5.79 10.30
CA ASP A 302 18.41 -6.75 10.64
C ASP A 302 18.16 -7.77 9.51
N PRO A 303 18.44 -9.07 9.73
CA PRO A 303 18.21 -10.09 8.71
C PRO A 303 16.73 -10.25 8.33
N GLN A 304 15.80 -9.88 9.23
CA GLN A 304 14.36 -9.87 8.92
C GLN A 304 14.03 -8.90 7.78
N VAL A 305 14.66 -7.73 7.76
CA VAL A 305 14.46 -6.71 6.72
C VAL A 305 14.99 -7.23 5.39
N TRP A 306 16.19 -7.80 5.36
CA TRP A 306 16.77 -8.37 4.14
C TRP A 306 15.99 -9.57 3.61
N LEU A 307 15.46 -10.43 4.47
CA LEU A 307 14.57 -11.52 4.04
C LEU A 307 13.29 -10.98 3.40
N LEU A 308 12.70 -9.91 3.95
CA LEU A 308 11.52 -9.25 3.36
C LEU A 308 11.85 -8.55 2.02
N VAL A 309 13.01 -7.89 1.93
CA VAL A 309 13.52 -7.28 0.70
C VAL A 309 13.70 -8.33 -0.40
N LEU A 310 14.37 -9.45 -0.08
CA LEU A 310 14.57 -10.54 -1.03
C LEU A 310 13.24 -11.18 -1.43
N PHE A 311 12.34 -11.41 -0.46
CA PHE A 311 11.01 -11.94 -0.73
C PHE A 311 10.23 -11.05 -1.70
N MET A 312 10.26 -9.73 -1.47
CA MET A 312 9.59 -8.74 -2.32
C MET A 312 10.19 -8.69 -3.73
N LEU A 313 11.52 -8.69 -3.84
CA LEU A 313 12.22 -8.70 -5.12
C LEU A 313 11.81 -9.91 -5.98
N LEU A 314 11.80 -11.10 -5.38
CA LEU A 314 11.43 -12.34 -6.06
C LEU A 314 9.95 -12.31 -6.50
N ASN A 315 9.07 -11.82 -5.62
CA ASN A 315 7.64 -11.73 -5.92
C ASN A 315 7.35 -10.78 -7.08
N GLU A 316 7.97 -9.60 -7.08
CA GLU A 316 7.74 -8.61 -8.13
C GLU A 316 8.46 -8.95 -9.44
N THR A 317 9.49 -9.79 -9.39
CA THR A 317 10.06 -10.41 -10.60
C THR A 317 9.03 -11.31 -11.28
N ILE A 318 8.26 -12.08 -10.50
CA ILE A 318 7.14 -12.88 -11.01
C ILE A 318 6.04 -11.97 -11.56
N ASN A 319 5.65 -10.94 -10.79
CA ASN A 319 4.63 -9.96 -11.18
C ASN A 319 4.95 -9.29 -12.51
N GLY A 320 6.12 -8.68 -12.63
CA GLY A 320 6.55 -7.96 -13.83
C GLY A 320 6.54 -8.85 -15.08
N GLY A 321 6.93 -10.12 -14.95
CA GLY A 321 6.84 -11.10 -16.04
C GLY A 321 5.39 -11.44 -16.41
N VAL A 322 4.62 -11.94 -15.45
CA VAL A 322 3.24 -12.42 -15.69
C VAL A 322 2.31 -11.29 -16.12
N ALA A 323 2.41 -10.10 -15.54
CA ALA A 323 1.54 -8.97 -15.86
C ALA A 323 1.73 -8.46 -17.29
N ASN A 324 2.98 -8.40 -17.77
CA ASN A 324 3.30 -7.87 -19.09
C ASN A 324 3.17 -8.92 -20.21
N PHE A 325 3.61 -10.15 -19.96
CA PHE A 325 3.69 -11.21 -20.97
C PHE A 325 2.63 -12.29 -20.85
N GLY A 326 1.92 -12.38 -19.72
CA GLY A 326 0.93 -13.44 -19.49
C GLY A 326 -0.13 -13.54 -20.59
N LYS A 327 -0.64 -12.39 -21.07
CA LYS A 327 -1.63 -12.38 -22.16
C LYS A 327 -1.02 -12.75 -23.51
N LEU A 328 0.27 -12.45 -23.75
CA LEU A 328 0.98 -12.88 -24.96
C LEU A 328 1.17 -14.39 -24.99
N ILE A 329 1.41 -15.03 -23.84
CA ILE A 329 1.46 -16.50 -23.73
C ILE A 329 0.13 -17.10 -24.15
N ILE A 330 -1.00 -16.55 -23.67
CA ILE A 330 -2.34 -17.02 -24.05
C ILE A 330 -2.65 -16.76 -25.53
N LYS A 331 -2.23 -15.61 -26.07
CA LYS A 331 -2.30 -15.34 -27.52
C LYS A 331 -1.58 -16.41 -28.33
N GLY A 332 -0.44 -16.90 -27.86
CA GLY A 332 0.27 -18.01 -28.49
C GLY A 332 -0.48 -19.34 -28.52
N VAL A 333 -1.43 -19.57 -27.61
CA VAL A 333 -2.24 -20.80 -27.53
C VAL A 333 -3.50 -20.70 -28.42
N VAL A 334 -4.13 -19.53 -28.42
CA VAL A 334 -5.48 -19.33 -28.97
C VAL A 334 -5.46 -18.59 -30.31
N LYS A 335 -4.38 -17.86 -30.61
CA LYS A 335 -4.12 -17.04 -31.80
C LYS A 335 -5.06 -15.84 -31.99
N ASP A 336 -6.34 -15.96 -31.64
CA ASP A 336 -7.31 -14.87 -31.70
C ASP A 336 -7.13 -13.87 -30.53
N PRO A 337 -6.89 -12.57 -30.81
CA PRO A 337 -6.78 -11.53 -29.79
C PRO A 337 -8.03 -11.37 -28.90
N LEU A 338 -9.23 -11.44 -29.50
CA LEU A 338 -10.49 -11.27 -28.75
C LEU A 338 -10.70 -12.42 -27.76
N GLN A 339 -10.52 -13.65 -28.22
CA GLN A 339 -10.60 -14.83 -27.37
C GLN A 339 -9.49 -14.83 -26.31
N THR A 340 -8.30 -14.32 -26.61
CA THR A 340 -7.20 -14.17 -25.63
C THR A 340 -7.60 -13.26 -24.47
N VAL A 341 -8.20 -12.11 -24.76
CA VAL A 341 -8.66 -11.17 -23.72
C VAL A 341 -9.80 -11.78 -22.91
N ALA A 342 -10.78 -12.42 -23.57
CA ALA A 342 -11.90 -13.07 -22.89
C ALA A 342 -11.44 -14.18 -21.94
N LEU A 343 -10.51 -15.02 -22.41
CA LEU A 343 -9.91 -16.08 -21.61
C LEU A 343 -8.97 -15.55 -20.53
N GLY A 344 -8.58 -14.28 -20.55
CA GLY A 344 -7.82 -13.64 -19.47
C GLY A 344 -8.67 -13.23 -18.26
N ILE A 345 -9.97 -12.98 -18.46
CA ILE A 345 -10.88 -12.47 -17.40
C ILE A 345 -10.91 -13.37 -16.15
N PRO A 346 -10.99 -14.71 -16.25
CA PRO A 346 -11.03 -15.59 -15.08
C PRO A 346 -9.81 -15.45 -14.16
N MET A 347 -8.65 -15.05 -14.68
CA MET A 347 -7.45 -14.83 -13.85
C MET A 347 -7.71 -13.81 -12.74
N GLY A 348 -8.44 -12.73 -13.03
CA GLY A 348 -8.81 -11.73 -12.03
C GLY A 348 -9.71 -12.30 -10.93
N ALA A 349 -10.64 -13.18 -11.28
CA ALA A 349 -11.52 -13.84 -10.31
C ALA A 349 -10.72 -14.76 -9.37
N PHE A 350 -9.81 -15.56 -9.92
CA PHE A 350 -8.90 -16.40 -9.11
C PHE A 350 -8.02 -15.55 -8.19
N GLN A 351 -7.50 -14.42 -8.67
CA GLN A 351 -6.72 -13.49 -7.86
C GLN A 351 -7.52 -12.93 -6.67
N VAL A 352 -8.79 -12.55 -6.89
CA VAL A 352 -9.69 -12.13 -5.79
C VAL A 352 -9.88 -13.26 -4.78
N VAL A 353 -10.14 -14.49 -5.25
CA VAL A 353 -10.30 -15.67 -4.38
C VAL A 353 -9.04 -15.88 -3.54
N TRP A 354 -7.85 -15.87 -4.13
CA TRP A 354 -6.59 -16.06 -3.42
C TRP A 354 -6.35 -14.98 -2.36
N ILE A 355 -6.55 -13.71 -2.70
CA ILE A 355 -6.36 -12.60 -1.75
C ILE A 355 -7.34 -12.72 -0.58
N LEU A 356 -8.63 -12.94 -0.86
CA LEU A 356 -9.66 -13.03 0.17
C LEU A 356 -9.47 -14.25 1.06
N SER A 357 -9.18 -15.42 0.48
CA SER A 357 -8.98 -16.64 1.25
C SER A 357 -7.76 -16.54 2.16
N GLY A 358 -6.63 -16.05 1.65
CA GLY A 358 -5.40 -15.97 2.44
C GLY A 358 -5.46 -14.89 3.53
N THR A 359 -6.04 -13.72 3.24
CA THR A 359 -6.23 -12.67 4.26
C THR A 359 -7.26 -13.08 5.32
N PHE A 360 -8.34 -13.77 4.94
CA PHE A 360 -9.32 -14.30 5.88
C PHE A 360 -8.69 -15.32 6.84
N ILE A 361 -7.93 -16.29 6.32
CA ILE A 361 -7.25 -17.29 7.16
C ILE A 361 -6.22 -16.61 8.07
N ALA A 362 -5.43 -15.67 7.53
CA ALA A 362 -4.44 -14.91 8.29
C ALA A 362 -5.05 -14.08 9.43
N SER A 363 -6.31 -13.68 9.31
CA SER A 363 -7.05 -12.94 10.35
C SER A 363 -7.63 -13.85 11.44
N ARG A 364 -7.96 -15.11 11.11
CA ARG A 364 -8.62 -16.06 12.04
C ARG A 364 -7.65 -16.95 12.77
N VAL A 365 -6.58 -17.37 12.11
CA VAL A 365 -5.61 -18.32 12.66
C VAL A 365 -4.40 -17.55 13.17
N LYS A 366 -4.08 -17.71 14.45
CA LYS A 366 -2.89 -17.07 15.04
C LYS A 366 -1.61 -17.70 14.46
N ASN A 367 -0.57 -16.89 14.25
CA ASN A 367 0.78 -17.34 13.90
C ASN A 367 0.92 -18.14 12.58
N CYS A 368 0.02 -17.89 11.63
CA CYS A 368 -0.02 -18.58 10.35
C CYS A 368 0.46 -17.75 9.15
N ARG A 369 0.84 -16.47 9.32
CA ARG A 369 1.08 -15.57 8.18
C ARG A 369 2.21 -16.06 7.28
N THR A 370 3.35 -16.44 7.85
CA THR A 370 4.48 -17.00 7.08
C THR A 370 4.18 -18.37 6.47
N ILE A 371 3.29 -19.17 7.07
CA ILE A 371 2.84 -20.44 6.47
C ILE A 371 1.98 -20.16 5.24
N ILE A 372 1.03 -19.23 5.35
CA ILE A 372 0.17 -18.84 4.22
C ILE A 372 1.03 -18.29 3.09
N MET A 373 2.02 -17.45 3.39
CA MET A 373 2.97 -16.92 2.40
C MET A 373 3.68 -18.04 1.62
N ALA A 374 4.06 -19.14 2.29
CA ALA A 374 4.70 -20.29 1.64
C ALA A 374 3.69 -21.17 0.87
N VAL A 375 2.54 -21.48 1.48
CA VAL A 375 1.53 -22.38 0.89
C VAL A 375 0.90 -21.78 -0.37
N TYR A 376 0.66 -20.47 -0.39
CA TYR A 376 0.05 -19.80 -1.56
C TYR A 376 1.01 -19.64 -2.75
N LEU A 377 2.28 -20.02 -2.60
CA LEU A 377 3.22 -20.16 -3.72
C LEU A 377 3.08 -21.51 -4.42
N ILE A 378 2.48 -22.53 -3.79
CA ILE A 378 2.27 -23.84 -4.41
C ILE A 378 1.40 -23.72 -5.67
N PRO A 379 0.24 -23.03 -5.66
CA PRO A 379 -0.53 -22.79 -6.89
C PRO A 379 0.28 -22.07 -7.98
N THR A 380 1.17 -21.13 -7.62
CA THR A 380 2.03 -20.45 -8.58
C THR A 380 3.06 -21.39 -9.22
N ILE A 381 3.71 -22.23 -8.41
CA ILE A 381 4.66 -23.25 -8.88
C ILE A 381 3.96 -24.24 -9.81
N LEU A 382 2.77 -24.73 -9.43
CA LEU A 382 1.98 -25.62 -10.28
C LEU A 382 1.55 -24.90 -11.57
N GLY A 383 1.07 -23.67 -11.47
CA GLY A 383 0.60 -22.88 -12.61
C GLY A 383 1.68 -22.66 -13.65
N VAL A 384 2.90 -22.28 -13.23
CA VAL A 384 4.02 -22.09 -14.15
C VAL A 384 4.51 -23.41 -14.76
N CYS A 385 4.52 -24.50 -14.00
CA CYS A 385 4.85 -25.83 -14.52
C CYS A 385 3.88 -26.27 -15.62
N LEU A 386 2.57 -26.03 -15.43
CA LEU A 386 1.55 -26.32 -16.43
C LEU A 386 1.73 -25.43 -17.67
N LEU A 387 1.96 -24.13 -17.50
CA LEU A 387 2.22 -23.19 -18.60
C LEU A 387 3.46 -23.56 -19.44
N TRP A 388 4.49 -24.08 -18.79
CA TRP A 388 5.77 -24.38 -19.41
C TRP A 388 5.80 -25.74 -20.11
N LYS A 389 5.26 -26.79 -19.47
CA LYS A 389 5.45 -28.18 -19.91
C LYS A 389 4.25 -28.81 -20.60
N MET A 390 3.05 -28.27 -20.45
CA MET A 390 1.89 -28.85 -21.13
C MET A 390 1.90 -28.54 -22.61
N ASP A 391 1.49 -29.54 -23.39
CA ASP A 391 1.32 -29.38 -24.82
C ASP A 391 0.20 -28.39 -25.14
N ARG A 392 0.49 -27.45 -26.05
CA ARG A 392 -0.40 -26.36 -26.43
C ARG A 392 -1.39 -26.75 -27.51
N GLU A 393 -1.20 -27.90 -28.16
CA GLU A 393 -2.11 -28.39 -29.19
C GLU A 393 -3.24 -29.23 -28.60
N HIS A 394 -2.89 -30.25 -27.81
CA HIS A 394 -3.83 -31.24 -27.29
C HIS A 394 -4.41 -30.86 -25.91
N HIS A 395 -3.69 -30.05 -25.12
CA HIS A 395 -4.05 -29.78 -23.73
C HIS A 395 -4.20 -28.29 -23.38
N LYS A 396 -4.80 -27.51 -24.29
CA LYS A 396 -5.07 -26.06 -24.13
C LYS A 396 -5.75 -25.69 -22.82
N ILE A 397 -6.69 -26.52 -22.36
CA ILE A 397 -7.44 -26.30 -21.11
C ILE A 397 -6.50 -26.31 -19.90
N GLY A 398 -5.52 -27.21 -19.86
CA GLY A 398 -4.57 -27.28 -18.74
C GLY A 398 -3.58 -26.11 -18.74
N VAL A 399 -3.18 -25.62 -19.91
CA VAL A 399 -2.37 -24.38 -20.04
C VAL A 399 -3.15 -23.17 -19.51
N LEU A 400 -4.43 -23.05 -19.88
CA LEU A 400 -5.32 -21.99 -19.38
C LEU A 400 -5.55 -22.10 -17.87
N PHE A 401 -5.76 -23.30 -17.35
CA PHE A 401 -5.88 -23.51 -15.91
C PHE A 401 -4.60 -23.11 -15.17
N GLY A 402 -3.43 -23.44 -15.73
CA GLY A 402 -2.13 -23.01 -15.23
C GLY A 402 -2.01 -21.48 -15.13
N TYR A 403 -2.50 -20.76 -16.14
CA TYR A 403 -2.56 -19.30 -16.13
C TYR A 403 -3.44 -18.74 -15.00
N TYR A 404 -4.60 -19.36 -14.75
CA TYR A 404 -5.54 -18.90 -13.71
C TYR A 404 -5.01 -19.10 -12.29
N ILE A 405 -4.37 -20.23 -12.01
CA ILE A 405 -3.84 -20.53 -10.67
C ILE A 405 -2.51 -19.83 -10.38
N VAL A 406 -1.81 -19.32 -11.42
CA VAL A 406 -0.50 -18.68 -11.26
C VAL A 406 -0.54 -17.50 -10.29
N GLY A 407 -1.69 -16.80 -10.19
CA GLY A 407 -1.88 -15.61 -9.36
C GLY A 407 -1.80 -15.82 -7.83
N GLY A 408 -1.55 -17.04 -7.35
CA GLY A 408 -1.40 -17.34 -5.91
C GLY A 408 -0.36 -16.47 -5.20
N PHE A 409 0.75 -16.14 -5.88
CA PHE A 409 1.84 -15.31 -5.34
C PHE A 409 1.38 -13.92 -4.88
N VAL A 410 0.29 -13.39 -5.43
CA VAL A 410 -0.26 -12.07 -5.06
C VAL A 410 -0.80 -12.08 -3.63
N CYS A 411 -1.36 -13.20 -3.17
CA CYS A 411 -1.74 -13.32 -1.77
C CYS A 411 -0.51 -13.24 -0.85
N SER A 412 0.57 -13.90 -1.23
CA SER A 412 1.83 -13.89 -0.48
C SER A 412 2.45 -12.49 -0.42
N LEU A 413 2.29 -11.69 -1.48
CA LEU A 413 2.68 -10.28 -1.55
C LEU A 413 1.95 -9.43 -0.49
N VAL A 414 0.62 -9.52 -0.44
CA VAL A 414 -0.22 -8.71 0.46
C VAL A 414 0.18 -8.96 1.92
N LEU A 415 0.44 -10.22 2.29
CA LEU A 415 0.90 -10.56 3.63
C LEU A 415 2.31 -10.04 3.91
N ALA A 416 3.22 -10.14 2.95
CA ALA A 416 4.60 -9.65 3.09
C ALA A 416 4.66 -8.13 3.29
N MET A 417 3.85 -7.36 2.55
CA MET A 417 3.79 -5.89 2.70
C MET A 417 3.34 -5.44 4.09
N GLN A 418 2.58 -6.26 4.81
CA GLN A 418 2.13 -5.93 6.16
C GLN A 418 3.16 -6.27 7.24
N MET A 419 4.18 -7.09 6.93
CA MET A 419 5.17 -7.57 7.90
C MET A 419 6.03 -6.44 8.49
N PRO A 420 6.55 -5.45 7.73
CA PRO A 420 7.30 -4.33 8.32
C PRO A 420 6.47 -3.54 9.34
N ALA A 421 5.17 -3.37 9.10
CA ALA A 421 4.30 -2.62 10.00
C ALA A 421 4.07 -3.33 11.34
N SER A 422 3.97 -4.67 11.33
CA SER A 422 3.69 -5.47 12.52
C SER A 422 4.92 -6.03 13.23
N ASN A 423 6.03 -6.24 12.52
CA ASN A 423 7.21 -6.96 13.04
C ASN A 423 8.45 -6.08 13.23
N LEU A 424 8.32 -4.76 13.07
CA LEU A 424 9.39 -3.82 13.36
C LEU A 424 8.91 -2.77 14.37
N GLY A 425 9.70 -2.62 15.43
CA GLY A 425 9.58 -1.52 16.39
C GLY A 425 10.47 -0.37 15.97
N GLY A 426 10.18 0.83 16.47
CA GLY A 426 10.89 2.04 16.07
C GLY A 426 10.32 2.66 14.79
N TYR A 427 9.94 3.92 14.86
CA TYR A 427 9.37 4.66 13.74
C TYR A 427 10.36 4.77 12.57
N THR A 428 11.59 5.21 12.84
CA THR A 428 12.62 5.37 11.80
C THR A 428 13.01 4.02 11.21
N LYS A 429 13.19 2.97 12.03
CA LYS A 429 13.53 1.62 11.55
C LYS A 429 12.47 1.07 10.59
N ARG A 430 11.19 1.19 10.97
CA ARG A 430 10.06 0.73 10.16
C ARG A 430 9.93 1.50 8.85
N MET A 431 10.12 2.81 8.85
CA MET A 431 10.11 3.63 7.63
C MET A 431 11.26 3.25 6.70
N THR A 432 12.49 3.10 7.22
CA THR A 432 13.65 2.66 6.43
C THR A 432 13.43 1.26 5.83
N ALA A 433 12.94 0.31 6.62
CA ALA A 433 12.66 -1.04 6.11
C ALA A 433 11.56 -1.04 5.04
N SER A 434 10.51 -0.22 5.21
CA SER A 434 9.45 -0.09 4.20
C SER A 434 9.98 0.50 2.89
N ALA A 435 10.88 1.49 2.96
CA ALA A 435 11.55 2.06 1.78
C ALA A 435 12.46 1.03 1.08
N MET A 436 13.20 0.21 1.83
CA MET A 436 14.03 -0.87 1.25
C MET A 436 13.17 -1.91 0.53
N VAL A 437 12.05 -2.32 1.13
CA VAL A 437 11.09 -3.25 0.52
C VAL A 437 10.47 -2.64 -0.74
N PHE A 438 10.16 -1.34 -0.70
CA PHE A 438 9.60 -0.63 -1.84
C PHE A 438 10.59 -0.51 -3.02
N ILE A 439 11.88 -0.26 -2.75
CA ILE A 439 12.93 -0.32 -3.79
C ILE A 439 12.96 -1.72 -4.41
N ALA A 440 12.95 -2.77 -3.60
CA ALA A 440 12.93 -4.15 -4.09
C ALA A 440 11.70 -4.45 -4.96
N TYR A 441 10.55 -3.88 -4.60
CA TYR A 441 9.31 -3.97 -5.38
C TYR A 441 9.49 -3.39 -6.80
N CYS A 442 10.10 -2.20 -6.91
CA CYS A 442 10.36 -1.57 -8.19
C CYS A 442 11.41 -2.34 -9.00
N VAL A 443 12.51 -2.75 -8.37
CA VAL A 443 13.58 -3.51 -9.04
C VAL A 443 13.07 -4.85 -9.56
N GLY A 444 12.24 -5.58 -8.80
CA GLY A 444 11.68 -6.86 -9.26
C GLY A 444 10.84 -6.68 -10.52
N ASN A 445 9.98 -5.68 -10.55
CA ASN A 445 9.18 -5.37 -11.72
C ASN A 445 9.99 -4.89 -12.94
N VAL A 446 11.20 -4.35 -12.72
CA VAL A 446 12.15 -4.04 -13.80
C VAL A 446 12.76 -5.34 -14.34
N ILE A 447 13.18 -6.27 -13.48
CA ILE A 447 13.87 -7.51 -13.87
C ILE A 447 12.91 -8.48 -14.59
N GLY A 448 11.68 -8.64 -14.09
CA GLY A 448 10.73 -9.65 -14.55
C GLY A 448 10.51 -9.68 -16.08
N PRO A 449 10.16 -8.55 -16.73
CA PRO A 449 9.95 -8.47 -18.18
C PRO A 449 11.17 -8.89 -19.01
N HIS A 450 12.40 -8.66 -18.54
CA HIS A 450 13.62 -9.02 -19.28
C HIS A 450 13.92 -10.51 -19.30
N ALA A 451 13.26 -11.30 -18.44
CA ALA A 451 13.33 -12.76 -18.52
C ALA A 451 12.51 -13.34 -19.69
N PHE A 452 11.62 -12.55 -20.29
CA PHE A 452 10.75 -12.96 -21.39
C PHE A 452 11.36 -12.57 -22.74
N LEU A 453 12.24 -13.45 -23.24
CA LEU A 453 12.96 -13.23 -24.48
C LEU A 453 12.04 -13.35 -25.69
N GLY A 454 12.14 -12.39 -26.62
CA GLY A 454 11.34 -12.39 -27.85
C GLY A 454 11.58 -13.60 -28.75
N GLU A 455 12.82 -14.11 -28.77
CA GLU A 455 13.22 -15.29 -29.56
C GLU A 455 12.55 -16.59 -29.09
N GLU A 456 12.13 -16.64 -27.83
CA GLU A 456 11.46 -17.81 -27.25
C GLU A 456 9.94 -17.75 -27.35
N ALA A 457 9.39 -16.71 -28.01
CA ALA A 457 7.96 -16.59 -28.21
C ALA A 457 7.42 -17.79 -29.03
N PRO A 458 6.24 -18.34 -28.70
CA PRO A 458 5.33 -17.93 -27.63
C PRO A 458 5.54 -18.67 -26.30
N LEU A 459 6.54 -19.56 -26.19
CA LEU A 459 6.75 -20.37 -24.99
C LEU A 459 7.33 -19.56 -23.83
N TYR A 460 8.27 -18.66 -24.13
CA TYR A 460 9.05 -17.89 -23.17
C TYR A 460 9.63 -18.80 -22.08
N GLN A 461 10.44 -19.77 -22.51
CA GLN A 461 11.01 -20.81 -21.66
C GLN A 461 11.80 -20.22 -20.50
N THR A 462 12.68 -19.26 -20.78
CA THR A 462 13.49 -18.57 -19.80
C THR A 462 12.60 -17.85 -18.79
N GLY A 463 11.56 -17.15 -19.25
CA GLY A 463 10.60 -16.48 -18.38
C GLY A 463 9.88 -17.44 -17.42
N CYS A 464 9.48 -18.61 -17.91
CA CYS A 464 8.85 -19.64 -17.08
C CYS A 464 9.82 -20.23 -16.04
N ILE A 465 11.08 -20.49 -16.43
CA ILE A 465 12.13 -20.98 -15.53
C ILE A 465 12.42 -19.94 -14.45
N THR A 466 12.51 -18.65 -14.82
CA THR A 466 12.72 -17.56 -13.88
C THR A 466 11.58 -17.46 -12.88
N ILE A 467 10.32 -17.50 -13.32
CA ILE A 467 9.16 -17.50 -12.41
C ILE A 467 9.20 -18.69 -11.45
N LEU A 468 9.52 -19.89 -11.95
CA LEU A 468 9.62 -21.09 -11.13
C LEU A 468 10.74 -20.96 -10.08
N GLY A 469 11.93 -20.52 -10.50
CA GLY A 469 13.08 -20.28 -9.63
C GLY A 469 12.77 -19.24 -8.56
N CYS A 470 12.17 -18.11 -8.95
CA CYS A 470 11.73 -17.06 -8.03
C CYS A 470 10.69 -17.59 -7.04
N SER A 471 9.73 -18.40 -7.48
CA SER A 471 8.68 -18.95 -6.60
C SER A 471 9.24 -19.91 -5.55
N VAL A 472 10.16 -20.81 -5.94
CA VAL A 472 10.83 -21.74 -5.03
C VAL A 472 11.76 -21.01 -4.07
N ALA A 473 12.52 -20.03 -4.55
CA ALA A 473 13.35 -19.19 -3.71
C ALA A 473 12.48 -18.38 -2.71
N GLN A 474 11.35 -17.84 -3.16
CA GLN A 474 10.43 -17.09 -2.31
C GLN A 474 9.82 -17.97 -1.20
N MET A 475 9.48 -19.23 -1.52
CA MET A 475 9.02 -20.21 -0.53
C MET A 475 10.11 -20.52 0.50
N THR A 476 11.36 -20.65 0.05
CA THR A 476 12.52 -20.87 0.92
C THR A 476 12.74 -19.69 1.87
N VAL A 477 12.66 -18.45 1.35
CA VAL A 477 12.77 -17.22 2.14
C VAL A 477 11.64 -17.10 3.16
N ALA A 478 10.40 -17.48 2.82
CA ALA A 478 9.29 -17.51 3.77
C ALA A 478 9.55 -18.45 4.96
N ILE A 479 10.11 -19.64 4.69
CA ILE A 479 10.48 -20.62 5.71
C ILE A 479 11.63 -20.08 6.58
N MET A 480 12.66 -19.49 5.97
CA MET A 480 13.77 -18.87 6.69
C MET A 480 13.28 -17.73 7.61
N LEU A 481 12.37 -16.88 7.11
CA LEU A 481 11.74 -15.82 7.89
C LEU A 481 10.99 -16.41 9.08
N ARG A 482 10.18 -17.46 8.88
CA ARG A 482 9.48 -18.15 9.98
C ARG A 482 10.45 -18.66 11.04
N ILE A 483 11.50 -19.37 10.63
CA ILE A 483 12.50 -19.92 11.57
C ILE A 483 13.16 -18.80 12.39
N LEU A 484 13.51 -17.69 11.73
CA LEU A 484 14.09 -16.54 12.40
C LEU A 484 13.14 -15.95 13.44
N LEU A 485 11.86 -15.73 13.09
CA LEU A 485 10.88 -15.12 13.99
C LEU A 485 10.53 -16.05 15.16
N VAL A 486 10.40 -17.36 14.93
CA VAL A 486 10.20 -18.36 15.99
C VAL A 486 11.39 -18.36 16.95
N ARG A 487 12.63 -18.35 16.43
CA ARG A 487 13.84 -18.27 17.27
C ARG A 487 13.90 -16.99 18.09
N ARG A 488 13.50 -15.85 17.52
CA ARG A 488 13.44 -14.56 18.24
C ARG A 488 12.42 -14.60 19.37
N ASN A 489 11.21 -15.12 19.11
CA ASN A 489 10.18 -15.27 20.14
C ASN A 489 10.62 -16.25 21.23
N ALA A 490 11.16 -17.41 20.87
CA ALA A 490 11.61 -18.41 21.85
C ALA A 490 12.74 -17.89 22.77
N ARG A 491 13.70 -17.11 22.23
CA ARG A 491 14.74 -16.46 23.05
C ARG A 491 14.14 -15.44 24.03
N ARG A 492 13.12 -14.70 23.61
CA ARG A 492 12.43 -13.73 24.47
C ARG A 492 11.56 -14.38 25.53
N ASP A 493 10.90 -15.49 25.19
CA ASP A 493 10.11 -16.25 26.15
C ASP A 493 11.02 -16.88 27.21
N ALA A 494 12.20 -17.38 26.82
CA ALA A 494 13.22 -17.85 27.76
C ALA A 494 13.77 -16.73 28.65
N ALA A 495 14.04 -15.54 28.10
CA ALA A 495 14.49 -14.38 28.88
C ALA A 495 13.41 -13.86 29.86
N ALA A 496 12.15 -13.80 29.42
CA ALA A 496 11.03 -13.41 30.28
C ALA A 496 10.79 -14.42 31.42
N ALA A 497 10.95 -15.72 31.14
CA ALA A 497 10.88 -16.76 32.16
C ALA A 497 12.02 -16.69 33.19
N ALA A 498 13.21 -16.20 32.79
CA ALA A 498 14.37 -16.07 33.67
C ALA A 498 14.31 -14.86 34.62
N VAL A 499 13.62 -13.78 34.24
CA VAL A 499 13.57 -12.52 35.02
C VAL A 499 12.42 -12.51 36.06
N GLY A 500 11.39 -13.36 35.91
CA GLY A 500 10.21 -13.34 36.78
C GLY A 500 9.34 -12.12 36.47
N ALA A 501 8.20 -12.30 35.83
CA ALA A 501 7.41 -11.20 35.27
C ALA A 501 6.83 -10.26 36.35
N ASN A 502 7.49 -9.13 36.60
CA ASN A 502 6.85 -7.98 37.22
C ASN A 502 6.12 -7.17 36.15
N ASN A 503 4.80 -7.01 36.31
CA ASN A 503 3.92 -6.29 35.37
C ASN A 503 4.14 -4.76 35.37
N GLU A 504 5.00 -4.21 36.23
CA GLU A 504 5.21 -2.76 36.40
C GLU A 504 6.03 -2.12 35.25
N ASP A 505 6.91 -2.88 34.57
CA ASP A 505 7.74 -2.35 33.46
C ASP A 505 6.99 -2.16 32.13
N ILE A 506 5.81 -2.76 31.98
CA ILE A 506 4.98 -2.67 30.77
C ILE A 506 4.46 -1.23 30.62
N SER A 507 4.12 -0.56 31.73
CA SER A 507 3.66 0.83 31.72
C SER A 507 4.76 1.84 31.34
N ALA A 508 6.03 1.53 31.60
CA ALA A 508 7.17 2.42 31.32
C ALA A 508 7.65 2.33 29.86
N THR A 509 7.39 1.21 29.19
CA THR A 509 7.70 0.99 27.76
C THR A 509 6.56 1.40 26.82
N GLU A 510 5.35 1.65 27.33
CA GLU A 510 4.20 2.14 26.57
C GLU A 510 4.33 3.65 26.23
N GLY A 511 4.99 3.95 25.11
CA GLY A 511 5.05 5.30 24.54
C GLY A 511 6.45 5.77 24.14
N SER A 512 7.49 5.01 24.49
CA SER A 512 8.84 5.26 24.01
C SER A 512 9.04 4.64 22.61
N ASP A 513 9.63 5.42 21.70
CA ASP A 513 9.95 4.98 20.33
C ASP A 513 11.21 4.09 20.32
N LEU A 514 11.08 2.93 20.97
CA LEU A 514 12.07 1.86 21.07
C LEU A 514 11.97 0.92 19.86
N THR A 515 13.11 0.41 19.41
CA THR A 515 13.13 -0.60 18.34
C THR A 515 12.63 -1.96 18.83
N ASP A 516 12.34 -2.87 17.89
CA ASP A 516 12.00 -4.23 18.28
C ASP A 516 13.15 -4.90 19.03
N PHE A 517 14.42 -4.55 18.78
CA PHE A 517 15.56 -5.10 19.52
C PHE A 517 15.67 -4.56 20.93
N GLU A 518 15.36 -3.29 21.12
CA GLU A 518 15.40 -2.60 22.41
C GLU A 518 14.22 -2.98 23.32
N ASN A 519 13.03 -3.23 22.75
CA ASN A 519 11.83 -3.57 23.52
C ASN A 519 11.77 -5.07 23.87
N PRO A 520 11.93 -5.50 25.14
CA PRO A 520 11.92 -6.91 25.53
C PRO A 520 10.53 -7.56 25.45
N HIS A 521 9.46 -6.76 25.58
CA HIS A 521 8.07 -7.21 25.52
C HIS A 521 7.55 -7.35 24.09
N PHE A 522 8.25 -6.82 23.09
CA PHE A 522 7.84 -6.95 21.69
C PHE A 522 7.79 -8.44 21.28
N ARG A 523 6.73 -8.83 20.58
CA ARG A 523 6.53 -10.20 20.07
C ARG A 523 6.32 -10.15 18.56
N TYR A 524 7.10 -10.95 17.85
CA TYR A 524 7.02 -11.01 16.40
C TYR A 524 5.82 -11.84 15.96
N VAL A 525 5.08 -11.35 14.96
CA VAL A 525 3.98 -12.08 14.34
C VAL A 525 4.54 -13.11 13.36
N LEU A 526 4.13 -14.37 13.53
CA LEU A 526 4.56 -15.51 12.72
C LEU A 526 3.68 -15.74 11.48
#